data_AF-A0A8J8WAG9-F1
#
_entry.id   AF-A0A8J8WAG9-F1
#
_cell.length_a   1.000
_cell.length_b   1.000
_cell.length_c   1.000
_cell.angle_alpha   90.00
_cell.angle_beta   90.00
_cell.angle_gamma   90.00
#
_symmetry.space_group_name_H-M   'P 1'
#
loop_
_entity.id
_entity.type
_entity.pdbx_description
1 polymer ?
#
loop_
_entity_poly.entity_id
_entity_poly.type
_entity_poly.pdbx_seq_one_letter_code
_entity_poly.pdbx_strand_id
1 'polypeptide(L)'
;MAAQLKVSRRKTNETPLPYTASPPYLLWSDIRLVLRYAWALPMIFLPLHLRRTSSLDELQLSFQSIVSVLVHLFLAVFQLTFLLSLPLLAIFPVPVPWAIVYIAACVAFNYAICMTVLNGFERVLQSQAPVTEQPWQRKERWFYINGIACGHYWVQNNIDQLSYSFGRRITGVHNRTAGILFDLIECLIQRGFAYATDDVRRAYVLLKDALLDSSVEKVVLVLHSQGGIEGGLVIDWLLDELPQDLLHQLEVYTFANAANHFNNPVDSCLTPAHDSFRERMLPKRRSIKYIEHYANADDPVSWLGVLQFANIPNRYLGRLFVRPGSGHLMNQHCLDNMFTLGPDKKVLESNAFMDMKVEKSSDRDALLGRESLTPAGGLDEPDEETLSPLAQSAPVFQNGTPLAGQDYTKLQVKDFSRLWQYRNGGSPD
;
A
#
# COMPACT_ATOMS: atom_id res chain seq x y z
N MET A 1 -25.47 4.73 -19.21
CA MET A 1 -24.67 5.90 -19.64
C MET A 1 -23.27 5.73 -19.09
N ALA A 2 -22.29 5.52 -19.98
CA ALA A 2 -20.92 5.21 -19.59
C ALA A 2 -20.23 6.46 -19.01
N ALA A 3 -19.67 6.34 -17.81
CA ALA A 3 -18.90 7.39 -17.18
C ALA A 3 -17.63 7.67 -18.00
N GLN A 4 -17.61 8.80 -18.70
CA GLN A 4 -16.41 9.33 -19.33
C GLN A 4 -15.48 9.86 -18.24
N LEU A 5 -14.49 9.07 -17.83
CA LEU A 5 -13.44 9.53 -16.93
C LEU A 5 -12.45 10.40 -17.70
N LYS A 6 -12.61 11.71 -17.56
CA LYS A 6 -11.63 12.71 -17.98
C LYS A 6 -10.44 12.63 -17.02
N VAL A 7 -9.39 11.89 -17.41
CA VAL A 7 -8.10 11.93 -16.71
C VAL A 7 -7.56 13.36 -16.82
N SER A 8 -7.79 14.15 -15.77
CA SER A 8 -7.18 15.46 -15.63
C SER A 8 -5.69 15.25 -15.41
N ARG A 9 -4.90 15.44 -16.48
CA ARG A 9 -3.46 15.67 -16.38
C ARG A 9 -3.24 16.83 -15.41
N ARG A 10 -2.72 16.56 -14.21
CA ARG A 10 -2.61 17.56 -13.14
C ARG A 10 -1.62 18.64 -13.59
N LYS A 11 -2.15 19.82 -13.94
CA LYS A 11 -1.40 21.07 -14.02
C LYS A 11 -1.24 21.62 -12.61
N THR A 12 -0.14 21.27 -11.94
CA THR A 12 0.48 22.13 -10.92
C THR A 12 1.98 21.95 -11.05
N ASN A 13 2.69 23.00 -11.47
CA ASN A 13 4.16 23.08 -11.55
C ASN A 13 4.84 23.03 -10.16
N GLU A 14 4.20 22.47 -9.14
CA GLU A 14 4.74 22.39 -7.78
C GLU A 14 5.08 20.94 -7.49
N THR A 15 6.37 20.61 -7.62
CA THR A 15 6.93 19.36 -7.11
C THR A 15 6.58 19.26 -5.61
N PRO A 16 5.94 18.17 -5.14
CA PRO A 16 5.66 17.99 -3.73
C PRO A 16 6.92 18.13 -2.88
N LEU A 17 6.77 18.64 -1.66
CA LEU A 17 7.89 18.88 -0.75
C LEU A 17 8.81 17.67 -0.62
N PRO A 18 10.14 17.84 -0.59
CA PRO A 18 11.05 16.74 -0.32
C PRO A 18 10.67 16.07 1.00
N TYR A 19 10.76 14.75 1.05
CA TYR A 19 10.52 14.00 2.28
C TYR A 19 11.41 14.47 3.44
N THR A 20 12.58 15.04 3.13
CA THR A 20 13.51 15.64 4.09
C THR A 20 13.15 17.07 4.51
N ALA A 21 12.01 17.62 4.07
CA ALA A 21 11.53 18.93 4.51
C ALA A 21 11.20 18.92 6.01
N SER A 22 11.00 20.10 6.60
CA SER A 22 10.65 20.20 8.02
C SER A 22 9.34 19.46 8.32
N PRO A 23 9.28 18.61 9.38
CA PRO A 23 8.09 17.83 9.72
C PRO A 23 6.79 18.64 9.85
N PRO A 24 6.77 19.83 10.47
CA PRO A 24 5.55 20.63 10.54
C PRO A 24 5.05 21.10 9.15
N TYR A 25 5.96 21.34 8.21
CA TYR A 25 5.60 21.79 6.87
C TYR A 25 5.08 20.62 6.01
N LEU A 26 5.66 19.43 6.17
CA LEU A 26 5.13 18.19 5.61
C LEU A 26 3.73 17.91 6.13
N LEU A 27 3.54 17.95 7.46
CA LEU A 27 2.24 17.76 8.09
C LEU A 27 1.21 18.76 7.55
N TRP A 28 1.57 20.04 7.44
CA TRP A 28 0.65 21.06 6.90
C TRP A 28 0.33 20.85 5.43
N SER A 29 1.31 20.46 4.61
CA SER A 29 1.09 20.08 3.21
C SER A 29 0.12 18.91 3.10
N ASP A 30 0.29 17.92 3.95
CA ASP A 30 -0.55 16.72 3.99
C ASP A 30 -1.97 17.01 4.46
N ILE A 31 -2.14 17.85 5.49
CA ILE A 31 -3.46 18.33 5.94
C ILE A 31 -4.18 19.05 4.78
N ARG A 32 -3.50 19.94 4.05
CA ARG A 32 -4.08 20.62 2.87
C ARG A 32 -4.49 19.61 1.80
N LEU A 33 -3.71 18.54 1.60
CA LEU A 33 -4.02 17.50 0.64
C LEU A 33 -5.25 16.69 1.06
N VAL A 34 -5.37 16.31 2.33
CA VAL A 34 -6.56 15.66 2.90
C VAL A 34 -7.79 16.54 2.74
N LEU A 35 -7.72 17.83 3.11
CA LEU A 35 -8.85 18.76 2.97
C LEU A 35 -9.27 18.93 1.51
N ARG A 36 -8.31 18.96 0.57
CA ARG A 36 -8.59 19.02 -0.88
C ARG A 36 -9.37 17.80 -1.37
N TYR A 37 -9.16 16.63 -0.78
CA TYR A 37 -9.80 15.37 -1.17
C TYR A 37 -10.88 14.89 -0.21
N ALA A 38 -11.26 15.69 0.80
CA ALA A 38 -12.26 15.32 1.79
C ALA A 38 -13.63 14.95 1.16
N TRP A 39 -13.98 15.57 0.02
CA TRP A 39 -15.19 15.26 -0.73
C TRP A 39 -15.21 13.82 -1.29
N ALA A 40 -14.04 13.19 -1.45
CA ALA A 40 -13.90 11.84 -1.98
C ALA A 40 -13.84 10.77 -0.89
N LEU A 41 -13.91 11.12 0.40
CA LEU A 41 -13.91 10.14 1.50
C LEU A 41 -14.98 9.04 1.37
N PRO A 42 -16.21 9.29 0.85
CA PRO A 42 -17.16 8.21 0.61
C PRO A 42 -16.64 7.13 -0.37
N MET A 43 -15.72 7.48 -1.27
CA MET A 43 -15.12 6.55 -2.24
C MET A 43 -14.19 5.52 -1.60
N ILE A 44 -13.80 5.69 -0.33
CA ILE A 44 -13.06 4.67 0.44
C ILE A 44 -13.87 3.37 0.54
N PHE A 45 -15.19 3.50 0.75
CA PHE A 45 -16.09 2.37 0.95
C PHE A 45 -16.85 1.97 -0.31
N LEU A 46 -16.83 2.81 -1.35
CA LEU A 46 -17.56 2.55 -2.60
C LEU A 46 -16.64 1.90 -3.64
N PRO A 47 -17.15 0.92 -4.42
CA PRO A 47 -18.54 0.43 -4.41
C PRO A 47 -18.86 -0.55 -3.27
N LEU A 48 -20.06 -0.43 -2.69
CA LEU A 48 -20.57 -1.40 -1.72
C LEU A 48 -21.01 -2.66 -2.48
N HIS A 49 -20.18 -3.72 -2.47
CA HIS A 49 -20.48 -4.98 -3.14
C HIS A 49 -21.43 -5.89 -2.34
N LEU A 50 -22.55 -5.35 -1.82
CA LEU A 50 -23.48 -6.05 -0.91
C LEU A 50 -24.04 -7.39 -1.43
N ARG A 51 -23.99 -7.63 -2.74
CA ARG A 51 -24.49 -8.88 -3.37
C ARG A 51 -23.39 -9.92 -3.65
N ARG A 52 -22.13 -9.56 -3.48
CA ARG A 52 -20.95 -10.37 -3.81
C ARG A 52 -19.99 -10.52 -2.64
N THR A 53 -20.40 -10.14 -1.43
CA THR A 53 -19.50 -10.12 -0.28
C THR A 53 -19.01 -11.53 0.04
N SER A 54 -17.70 -11.74 -0.05
CA SER A 54 -17.04 -12.92 0.47
C SER A 54 -17.23 -12.98 1.99
N SER A 55 -17.09 -14.18 2.55
CA SER A 55 -17.08 -14.39 4.02
C SER A 55 -15.92 -13.71 4.74
N LEU A 56 -14.99 -13.13 3.99
CA LEU A 56 -13.77 -12.50 4.47
C LEU A 56 -13.81 -10.97 4.27
N ASP A 57 -14.86 -10.43 3.66
CA ASP A 57 -14.92 -9.00 3.37
C ASP A 57 -15.19 -8.19 4.63
N GLU A 58 -14.54 -7.02 4.73
CA GLU A 58 -14.64 -6.16 5.90
C GLU A 58 -16.10 -5.69 6.14
N LEU A 59 -16.83 -5.36 5.06
CA LEU A 59 -18.22 -4.90 5.12
C LEU A 59 -19.25 -6.02 4.90
N GLN A 60 -18.86 -7.29 5.06
CA GLN A 60 -19.82 -8.39 5.08
C GLN A 60 -20.86 -8.14 6.18
N LEU A 61 -22.13 -8.53 5.95
CA LEU A 61 -23.21 -8.45 6.93
C LEU A 61 -23.10 -9.55 8.02
N SER A 62 -21.94 -9.64 8.69
CA SER A 62 -21.73 -10.45 9.88
C SER A 62 -21.98 -9.63 11.15
N PHE A 63 -22.29 -10.28 12.27
CA PHE A 63 -22.50 -9.58 13.54
C PHE A 63 -21.27 -8.77 13.96
N GLN A 64 -20.08 -9.36 13.83
CA GLN A 64 -18.81 -8.73 14.20
C GLN A 64 -18.49 -7.53 13.29
N SER A 65 -18.71 -7.64 11.98
CA SER A 65 -18.55 -6.50 11.06
C SER A 65 -19.54 -5.38 11.37
N ILE A 66 -20.82 -5.70 11.62
CA ILE A 66 -21.83 -4.70 11.96
C ILE A 66 -21.46 -3.99 13.26
N VAL A 67 -21.05 -4.72 14.30
CA VAL A 67 -20.56 -4.12 15.56
C VAL A 67 -19.36 -3.21 15.29
N SER A 68 -18.39 -3.67 14.49
CA SER A 68 -17.19 -2.87 14.16
C SER A 68 -17.57 -1.55 13.46
N VAL A 69 -18.45 -1.61 12.46
CA VAL A 69 -18.95 -0.42 11.75
C VAL A 69 -19.70 0.52 12.70
N LEU A 70 -20.62 0.00 13.52
CA LEU A 70 -21.39 0.82 14.46
C LEU A 70 -20.52 1.51 15.50
N VAL A 71 -19.51 0.80 16.02
CA VAL A 71 -18.55 1.37 16.96
C VAL A 71 -17.69 2.44 16.29
N HIS A 72 -17.21 2.21 15.06
CA HIS A 72 -16.49 3.24 14.32
C HIS A 72 -17.35 4.49 14.03
N LEU A 73 -18.63 4.32 13.71
CA LEU A 73 -19.57 5.45 13.53
C LEU A 73 -19.77 6.22 14.84
N PHE A 74 -19.97 5.51 15.96
CA PHE A 74 -20.06 6.12 17.29
C PHE A 74 -18.78 6.88 17.64
N LEU A 75 -17.62 6.25 17.47
CA LEU A 75 -16.31 6.85 17.73
C LEU A 75 -16.07 8.05 16.85
N ALA A 76 -16.45 8.04 15.56
CA ALA A 76 -16.30 9.19 14.68
C ALA A 76 -17.06 10.42 15.20
N VAL A 77 -18.31 10.24 15.66
CA VAL A 77 -19.10 11.33 16.25
C VAL A 77 -18.51 11.80 17.59
N PHE A 78 -18.11 10.86 18.45
CA PHE A 78 -17.48 11.16 19.73
C PHE A 78 -16.17 11.93 19.56
N GLN A 79 -15.28 11.44 18.69
CA GLN A 79 -13.98 12.03 18.39
C GLN A 79 -14.12 13.40 17.75
N LEU A 80 -15.07 13.58 16.81
CA LEU A 80 -15.33 14.89 16.23
C LEU A 80 -15.81 15.88 17.28
N THR A 81 -16.72 15.47 18.16
CA THR A 81 -17.23 16.32 19.26
C THR A 81 -16.11 16.68 20.23
N PHE A 82 -15.24 15.73 20.57
CA PHE A 82 -14.08 15.95 21.41
C PHE A 82 -13.07 16.91 20.75
N LEU A 83 -12.73 16.72 19.47
CA LEU A 83 -11.80 17.62 18.77
C LEU A 83 -12.35 19.04 18.66
N LEU A 84 -13.67 19.20 18.45
CA LEU A 84 -14.33 20.51 18.42
C LEU A 84 -14.42 21.16 19.80
N SER A 85 -14.38 20.39 20.90
CA SER A 85 -14.37 20.94 22.25
C SER A 85 -13.01 21.48 22.69
N LEU A 86 -11.90 20.98 22.13
CA LEU A 86 -10.55 21.41 22.51
C LEU A 86 -10.30 22.92 22.32
N PRO A 87 -10.64 23.56 21.17
CA PRO A 87 -10.52 25.01 21.04
C PRO A 87 -11.42 25.78 22.03
N LEU A 88 -12.59 25.23 22.38
CA LEU A 88 -13.50 25.86 23.33
C LEU A 88 -12.87 25.88 24.74
N LEU A 89 -12.15 24.84 25.15
CA LEU A 89 -11.42 24.82 26.42
C LEU A 89 -10.37 25.92 26.52
N ALA A 90 -9.79 26.34 25.39
CA ALA A 90 -8.82 27.42 25.33
C ALA A 90 -9.50 28.81 25.36
N ILE A 91 -10.74 28.92 24.85
CA ILE A 91 -11.50 30.18 24.80
C ILE A 91 -12.18 30.47 26.15
N PHE A 92 -12.71 29.44 26.81
CA PHE A 92 -13.38 29.58 28.11
C PHE A 92 -12.36 29.50 29.26
N PRO A 93 -12.57 30.22 30.37
CA PRO A 93 -11.64 30.23 31.52
C PRO A 93 -11.77 28.96 32.37
N VAL A 94 -11.61 27.78 31.75
CA VAL A 94 -11.58 26.50 32.45
C VAL A 94 -10.21 26.36 33.14
N PRO A 95 -10.15 26.07 34.45
CA PRO A 95 -8.87 25.83 35.10
C PRO A 95 -8.12 24.66 34.43
N VAL A 96 -6.83 24.85 34.14
CA VAL A 96 -5.98 23.88 33.43
C VAL A 96 -6.09 22.44 33.98
N PRO A 97 -6.12 22.20 35.31
CA PRO A 97 -6.28 20.84 35.83
C PRO A 97 -7.58 20.16 35.36
N TRP A 98 -8.69 20.89 35.26
CA TRP A 98 -9.96 20.35 34.78
C TRP A 98 -9.94 20.04 33.29
N ALA A 99 -9.26 20.88 32.49
CA ALA A 99 -9.05 20.60 31.08
C ALA A 99 -8.22 19.32 30.88
N ILE A 100 -7.16 19.13 31.67
CA ILE A 100 -6.34 17.90 31.64
C ILE A 100 -7.17 16.68 32.02
N VAL A 101 -7.97 16.75 33.10
CA VAL A 101 -8.84 15.65 33.54
C VAL A 101 -9.86 15.30 32.46
N TYR A 102 -10.48 16.30 31.82
CA TYR A 102 -11.42 16.08 30.72
C TYR A 102 -10.76 15.37 29.53
N ILE A 103 -9.60 15.86 29.08
CA ILE A 103 -8.83 15.26 27.97
C ILE A 103 -8.46 13.81 28.31
N ALA A 104 -7.90 13.59 29.49
CA ALA A 104 -7.51 12.26 29.95
C ALA A 104 -8.72 11.31 30.02
N ALA A 105 -9.86 11.77 30.52
CA ALA A 105 -11.10 10.98 30.58
C ALA A 105 -11.61 10.61 29.17
N CYS A 106 -11.63 11.55 28.23
CA CYS A 106 -12.04 11.29 26.86
C CYS A 106 -11.10 10.30 26.14
N VAL A 107 -9.78 10.47 26.29
CA VAL A 107 -8.78 9.57 25.71
C VAL A 107 -8.88 8.17 26.34
N ALA A 108 -9.01 8.08 27.67
CA ALA A 108 -9.17 6.81 28.38
C ALA A 108 -10.46 6.08 27.97
N PHE A 109 -11.57 6.81 27.80
CA PHE A 109 -12.84 6.26 27.34
C PHE A 109 -12.73 5.71 25.91
N ASN A 110 -12.14 6.49 24.99
CA ASN A 110 -11.89 6.04 23.61
C ASN A 110 -11.02 4.78 23.59
N TYR A 111 -9.92 4.79 24.34
CA TYR A 111 -9.00 3.66 24.44
C TYR A 111 -9.69 2.41 25.00
N ALA A 112 -10.50 2.55 26.05
CA ALA A 112 -11.26 1.45 26.62
C ALA A 112 -12.21 0.81 25.61
N ILE A 113 -12.97 1.60 24.84
CA ILE A 113 -13.87 1.09 23.80
C ILE A 113 -13.07 0.38 22.70
N CYS A 114 -12.03 1.01 22.18
CA CYS A 114 -11.23 0.43 21.09
C CYS A 114 -10.59 -0.90 21.52
N MET A 115 -10.03 -0.97 22.72
CA MET A 115 -9.38 -2.19 23.23
C MET A 115 -10.37 -3.32 23.51
N THR A 116 -11.54 -3.00 24.09
CA THR A 116 -12.52 -4.02 24.48
C THR A 116 -13.37 -4.52 23.33
N VAL A 117 -13.66 -3.67 22.35
CA VAL A 117 -14.62 -4.01 21.27
C VAL A 117 -13.93 -4.24 19.92
N LEU A 118 -12.87 -3.49 19.59
CA LEU A 118 -12.27 -3.52 18.26
C LEU A 118 -10.94 -4.32 18.20
N ASN A 119 -10.00 -4.06 19.11
CA ASN A 119 -8.61 -4.49 18.94
C ASN A 119 -8.23 -5.79 19.67
N GLY A 120 -8.80 -6.05 20.84
CA GLY A 120 -8.32 -7.13 21.71
C GLY A 120 -6.86 -6.93 22.17
N PHE A 121 -6.29 -7.98 22.78
CA PHE A 121 -4.98 -7.92 23.43
C PHE A 121 -3.83 -8.50 22.61
N GLU A 122 -4.13 -9.30 21.61
CA GLU A 122 -3.14 -9.84 20.67
C GLU A 122 -2.67 -8.72 19.73
N ARG A 123 -1.36 -8.64 19.52
CA ARG A 123 -0.73 -7.67 18.59
C ARG A 123 -0.17 -8.33 17.34
N VAL A 124 0.07 -9.64 17.42
CA VAL A 124 0.59 -10.44 16.33
C VAL A 124 -0.39 -11.58 16.14
N LEU A 125 -1.00 -11.63 14.96
CA LEU A 125 -2.00 -12.61 14.58
C LEU A 125 -1.39 -13.60 13.59
N GLN A 126 -1.96 -14.80 13.54
CA GLN A 126 -1.60 -15.82 12.58
C GLN A 126 -2.83 -16.14 11.74
N SER A 127 -2.64 -16.33 10.44
CA SER A 127 -3.71 -16.77 9.56
C SER A 127 -4.26 -18.13 10.02
N GLN A 128 -5.58 -18.25 10.07
CA GLN A 128 -6.35 -19.42 10.48
C GLN A 128 -6.87 -20.23 9.28
N ALA A 129 -6.61 -19.78 8.05
CA ALA A 129 -6.95 -20.51 6.85
C ALA A 129 -6.31 -21.93 6.84
N PRO A 130 -7.05 -22.99 6.43
CA PRO A 130 -6.58 -24.37 6.43
C PRO A 130 -5.65 -24.64 5.25
N VAL A 131 -4.50 -23.98 5.24
CA VAL A 131 -3.49 -24.10 4.18
C VAL A 131 -2.41 -25.10 4.63
N THR A 132 -2.18 -26.13 3.81
CA THR A 132 -1.10 -27.10 4.01
C THR A 132 0.16 -26.61 3.30
N GLU A 133 1.10 -26.08 4.07
CA GLU A 133 2.40 -25.64 3.54
C GLU A 133 3.26 -26.83 3.12
N GLN A 134 3.82 -26.72 1.92
CA GLN A 134 4.82 -27.64 1.42
C GLN A 134 6.16 -27.44 2.16
N PRO A 135 7.03 -28.46 2.23
CA PRO A 135 8.28 -28.37 3.00
C PRO A 135 9.18 -27.19 2.62
N TRP A 136 9.27 -26.85 1.33
CA TRP A 136 10.08 -25.71 0.86
C TRP A 136 9.48 -24.35 1.22
N GLN A 137 8.14 -24.25 1.32
CA GLN A 137 7.46 -23.01 1.70
C GLN A 137 7.73 -22.63 3.16
N ARG A 138 8.17 -23.58 4.00
CA ARG A 138 8.57 -23.31 5.40
C ARG A 138 9.83 -22.45 5.51
N LYS A 139 10.59 -22.32 4.42
CA LYS A 139 11.72 -21.40 4.32
C LYS A 139 11.30 -20.00 3.91
N GLU A 140 10.01 -19.75 3.67
CA GLU A 140 9.44 -18.43 3.41
C GLU A 140 8.73 -17.92 4.66
N ARG A 141 8.90 -16.63 4.99
CA ARG A 141 8.18 -15.98 6.11
C ARG A 141 7.39 -14.79 5.59
N TRP A 142 6.07 -14.84 5.77
CA TRP A 142 5.16 -13.82 5.27
C TRP A 142 4.60 -12.98 6.41
N PHE A 143 4.69 -11.66 6.24
CA PHE A 143 4.22 -10.67 7.19
C PHE A 143 3.19 -9.75 6.54
N TYR A 144 2.21 -9.30 7.32
CA TYR A 144 1.21 -8.33 6.89
C TYR A 144 1.08 -7.19 7.90
N ILE A 145 0.98 -5.95 7.43
CA ILE A 145 0.66 -4.77 8.25
C ILE A 145 -0.56 -4.07 7.64
N ASN A 146 -1.61 -3.92 8.45
CA ASN A 146 -2.88 -3.32 8.03
C ASN A 146 -2.87 -1.78 8.05
N GLY A 147 -3.92 -1.20 7.48
CA GLY A 147 -4.19 0.23 7.53
C GLY A 147 -4.94 0.69 8.78
N ILE A 148 -5.35 1.96 8.76
CA ILE A 148 -6.19 2.55 9.79
C ILE A 148 -7.58 1.93 9.86
N ALA A 149 -8.27 2.15 10.97
CA ALA A 149 -9.65 1.73 11.19
C ALA A 149 -9.88 0.22 11.08
N CYS A 150 -8.84 -0.59 11.26
CA CYS A 150 -8.95 -2.05 11.24
C CYS A 150 -8.86 -2.63 12.65
N GLY A 151 -10.01 -3.10 13.15
CA GLY A 151 -10.06 -3.95 14.35
C GLY A 151 -9.52 -5.36 14.09
N HIS A 152 -9.31 -6.11 15.17
CA HIS A 152 -8.80 -7.48 15.17
C HIS A 152 -9.54 -8.39 14.19
N TYR A 153 -10.88 -8.31 14.18
CA TYR A 153 -11.71 -9.13 13.30
C TYR A 153 -11.42 -8.89 11.81
N TRP A 154 -11.25 -7.63 11.39
CA TRP A 154 -10.92 -7.31 10.00
C TRP A 154 -9.51 -7.71 9.63
N VAL A 155 -8.53 -7.49 10.53
CA VAL A 155 -7.15 -7.91 10.28
C VAL A 155 -7.03 -9.43 10.16
N GLN A 156 -7.75 -10.20 11.00
CA GLN A 156 -7.81 -11.65 10.89
C GLN A 156 -8.35 -12.08 9.52
N ASN A 157 -9.45 -11.48 9.06
CA ASN A 157 -10.00 -11.77 7.74
C ASN A 157 -9.03 -11.39 6.60
N ASN A 158 -8.25 -10.29 6.74
CA ASN A 158 -7.25 -9.91 5.76
C ASN A 158 -6.14 -10.96 5.64
N ILE A 159 -5.55 -11.38 6.77
CA ILE A 159 -4.48 -12.40 6.74
C ILE A 159 -5.00 -13.77 6.31
N ASP A 160 -6.25 -14.11 6.59
CA ASP A 160 -6.88 -15.34 6.12
C ASP A 160 -7.07 -15.30 4.60
N GLN A 161 -7.54 -14.19 4.05
CA GLN A 161 -7.68 -14.05 2.60
C GLN A 161 -6.33 -14.05 1.88
N LEU A 162 -5.32 -13.38 2.42
CA LEU A 162 -3.94 -13.47 1.92
C LEU A 162 -3.44 -14.92 1.95
N SER A 163 -3.71 -15.65 3.04
CA SER A 163 -3.33 -17.05 3.17
C SER A 163 -4.02 -17.95 2.15
N TYR A 164 -5.32 -17.78 1.90
CA TYR A 164 -6.02 -18.46 0.81
C TYR A 164 -5.45 -18.10 -0.57
N SER A 165 -5.17 -16.82 -0.79
CA SER A 165 -4.73 -16.30 -2.09
C SER A 165 -3.37 -16.87 -2.48
N PHE A 166 -2.44 -16.89 -1.54
CA PHE A 166 -1.05 -17.26 -1.81
C PHE A 166 -0.68 -18.65 -1.30
N GLY A 167 -1.50 -19.32 -0.49
CA GLY A 167 -1.17 -20.65 0.02
C GLY A 167 0.02 -20.65 0.99
N ARG A 168 0.17 -19.61 1.81
CA ARG A 168 1.17 -19.50 2.89
C ARG A 168 0.53 -19.11 4.21
N ARG A 169 1.18 -19.42 5.34
CA ARG A 169 0.85 -18.82 6.63
C ARG A 169 1.29 -17.36 6.65
N ILE A 170 0.39 -16.48 7.06
CA ILE A 170 0.62 -15.05 7.13
C ILE A 170 0.64 -14.61 8.59
N THR A 171 1.73 -13.95 8.99
CA THR A 171 1.86 -13.32 10.31
C THR A 171 1.40 -11.86 10.21
N GLY A 172 0.25 -11.52 10.79
CA GLY A 172 -0.25 -10.15 10.82
C GLY A 172 0.32 -9.37 12.00
N VAL A 173 1.00 -8.26 11.77
CA VAL A 173 1.33 -7.26 12.79
C VAL A 173 0.19 -6.25 12.82
N HIS A 174 -0.56 -6.26 13.92
CA HIS A 174 -1.79 -5.49 14.02
C HIS A 174 -1.49 -4.02 14.37
N ASN A 175 -1.65 -3.13 13.38
CA ASN A 175 -1.82 -1.71 13.63
C ASN A 175 -3.21 -1.48 14.21
N ARG A 176 -3.27 -1.20 15.52
CA ARG A 176 -4.51 -1.11 16.28
C ARG A 176 -5.21 0.20 16.03
N THR A 177 -6.51 0.15 15.79
CA THR A 177 -7.31 1.35 15.60
C THR A 177 -7.65 2.03 16.93
N ALA A 178 -7.46 3.35 16.99
CA ALA A 178 -8.04 4.25 17.96
C ALA A 178 -9.35 4.87 17.46
N GLY A 179 -9.85 4.45 16.30
CA GLY A 179 -11.03 4.97 15.59
C GLY A 179 -10.65 5.91 14.45
N ILE A 180 -11.48 5.98 13.41
CA ILE A 180 -11.16 6.59 12.11
C ILE A 180 -10.53 7.99 12.19
N LEU A 181 -11.03 8.89 13.04
CA LEU A 181 -10.52 10.26 13.08
C LEU A 181 -9.18 10.36 13.82
N PHE A 182 -9.03 9.62 14.92
CA PHE A 182 -7.76 9.57 15.65
C PHE A 182 -6.69 8.86 14.84
N ASP A 183 -7.04 7.78 14.15
CA ASP A 183 -6.11 7.08 13.27
C ASP A 183 -5.67 7.99 12.10
N LEU A 184 -6.57 8.78 11.51
CA LEU A 184 -6.20 9.73 10.47
C LEU A 184 -5.21 10.79 10.99
N ILE A 185 -5.37 11.26 12.23
CA ILE A 185 -4.43 12.19 12.85
C ILE A 185 -3.07 11.51 13.08
N GLU A 186 -3.08 10.30 13.64
CA GLU A 186 -1.86 9.51 13.84
C GLU A 186 -1.13 9.23 12.53
N CYS A 187 -1.84 8.80 11.49
CA CYS A 187 -1.34 8.59 10.12
C CYS A 187 -0.56 9.80 9.61
N LEU A 188 -1.14 10.99 9.74
CA LEU A 188 -0.52 12.25 9.31
C LEU A 188 0.72 12.61 10.14
N ILE A 189 0.67 12.40 11.46
CA ILE A 189 1.82 12.61 12.34
C ILE A 189 2.94 11.63 11.98
N GLN A 190 2.63 10.34 11.84
CA GLN A 190 3.59 9.30 11.49
C GLN A 190 4.25 9.59 10.14
N ARG A 191 3.47 9.99 9.13
CA ARG A 191 3.98 10.34 7.80
C ARG A 191 4.82 11.62 7.79
N GLY A 192 4.48 12.61 8.59
CA GLY A 192 5.19 13.90 8.65
C GLY A 192 6.43 13.89 9.56
N PHE A 193 6.41 13.13 10.65
CA PHE A 193 7.44 13.12 11.69
C PHE A 193 8.28 11.84 11.75
N ALA A 194 8.01 10.85 10.89
CA ALA A 194 8.61 9.52 10.99
C ALA A 194 8.44 8.90 12.39
N TYR A 195 7.26 9.10 12.99
CA TYR A 195 6.97 8.64 14.34
C TYR A 195 6.76 7.11 14.35
N ALA A 196 7.76 6.38 14.83
CA ALA A 196 7.70 4.93 14.91
C ALA A 196 6.91 4.44 16.14
N THR A 197 5.68 4.02 15.86
CA THR A 197 4.71 3.40 16.76
C THR A 197 5.16 2.00 17.24
N ASP A 198 4.42 1.41 18.18
CA ASP A 198 4.73 0.08 18.73
C ASP A 198 4.68 -1.03 17.67
N ASP A 199 3.72 -0.95 16.74
CA ASP A 199 3.52 -1.85 15.60
C ASP A 199 4.73 -1.81 14.64
N VAL A 200 5.22 -0.62 14.25
CA VAL A 200 6.49 -0.45 13.52
C VAL A 200 7.64 -1.15 14.24
N ARG A 201 7.80 -0.92 15.54
CA ARG A 201 8.88 -1.53 16.35
C ARG A 201 8.77 -3.04 16.41
N ARG A 202 7.56 -3.57 16.57
CA ARG A 202 7.31 -5.02 16.60
C ARG A 202 7.56 -5.64 15.23
N ALA A 203 7.06 -5.03 14.16
CA ALA A 203 7.28 -5.49 12.79
C ALA A 203 8.77 -5.54 12.49
N TYR A 204 9.51 -4.48 12.82
CA TYR A 204 10.96 -4.43 12.66
C TYR A 204 11.67 -5.63 13.32
N VAL A 205 11.37 -5.91 14.60
CA VAL A 205 11.97 -7.05 15.31
C VAL A 205 11.65 -8.37 14.61
N LEU A 206 10.39 -8.60 14.24
CA LEU A 206 9.97 -9.84 13.59
C LEU A 206 10.60 -10.03 12.21
N LEU A 207 10.68 -8.98 11.40
CA LEU A 207 11.31 -9.02 10.08
C LEU A 207 12.82 -9.22 10.20
N LYS A 208 13.48 -8.51 11.12
CA LYS A 208 14.91 -8.65 11.36
C LYS A 208 15.26 -10.07 11.81
N ASP A 209 14.51 -10.62 12.76
CA ASP A 209 14.70 -11.99 13.23
C ASP A 209 14.53 -13.01 12.09
N ALA A 210 13.52 -12.81 11.23
CA ALA A 210 13.30 -13.67 10.07
C ALA A 210 14.41 -13.56 9.01
N LEU A 211 14.95 -12.36 8.78
CA LEU A 211 16.05 -12.13 7.82
C LEU A 211 17.39 -12.67 8.32
N LEU A 212 17.59 -12.76 9.64
CA LEU A 212 18.81 -13.30 10.26
C LEU A 212 18.76 -14.83 10.43
N ASP A 213 17.58 -15.45 10.32
CA ASP A 213 17.42 -16.89 10.43
C ASP A 213 17.94 -17.60 9.19
N SER A 214 19.07 -18.30 9.34
CA SER A 214 19.70 -19.08 8.24
C SER A 214 18.82 -20.17 7.60
N SER A 215 17.71 -20.56 8.23
CA SER A 215 16.74 -21.51 7.67
C SER A 215 15.69 -20.85 6.76
N VAL A 216 15.60 -19.53 6.81
CA VAL A 216 14.72 -18.71 5.98
C VAL A 216 15.50 -18.26 4.75
N GLU A 217 14.93 -18.48 3.57
CA GLU A 217 15.52 -18.08 2.29
C GLU A 217 14.80 -16.85 1.69
N LYS A 218 13.61 -16.54 2.21
CA LYS A 218 12.76 -15.46 1.68
C LYS A 218 11.85 -14.88 2.76
N VAL A 219 11.77 -13.55 2.80
CA VAL A 219 10.83 -12.82 3.65
C VAL A 219 9.93 -11.98 2.76
N VAL A 220 8.63 -12.08 2.94
CA VAL A 220 7.63 -11.31 2.18
C VAL A 220 6.88 -10.39 3.11
N LEU A 221 6.87 -9.09 2.80
CA LEU A 221 6.15 -8.07 3.54
C LEU A 221 4.99 -7.52 2.70
N VAL A 222 3.77 -7.74 3.16
CA VAL A 222 2.55 -7.20 2.55
C VAL A 222 2.04 -6.02 3.37
N LEU A 223 1.80 -4.89 2.74
CA LEU A 223 1.39 -3.64 3.41
C LEU A 223 0.08 -3.12 2.83
N HIS A 224 -0.82 -2.61 3.67
CA HIS A 224 -2.04 -1.96 3.21
C HIS A 224 -2.18 -0.56 3.78
N SER A 225 -2.52 0.43 2.94
CA SER A 225 -2.86 1.79 3.39
C SER A 225 -1.77 2.44 4.26
N GLN A 226 -2.08 2.82 5.52
CA GLN A 226 -1.09 3.32 6.49
C GLN A 226 0.02 2.31 6.79
N GLY A 227 -0.25 1.00 6.71
CA GLY A 227 0.78 -0.03 6.83
C GLY A 227 1.93 0.19 5.84
N GLY A 228 1.69 0.88 4.71
CA GLY A 228 2.73 1.31 3.79
C GLY A 228 3.69 2.37 4.35
N ILE A 229 3.20 3.28 5.20
CA ILE A 229 4.04 4.24 5.95
C ILE A 229 4.86 3.48 6.99
N GLU A 230 4.20 2.62 7.78
CA GLU A 230 4.84 1.81 8.82
C GLU A 230 5.92 0.90 8.25
N GLY A 231 5.61 0.16 7.19
CA GLY A 231 6.56 -0.72 6.52
C GLY A 231 7.69 0.04 5.83
N GLY A 232 7.45 1.27 5.34
CA GLY A 232 8.52 2.17 4.88
C GLY A 232 9.52 2.50 5.99
N LEU A 233 9.03 2.85 7.19
CA LEU A 233 9.88 3.09 8.37
C LEU A 233 10.64 1.84 8.80
N VAL A 234 9.99 0.67 8.77
CA VAL A 234 10.66 -0.62 9.05
C VAL A 234 11.80 -0.87 8.06
N ILE A 235 11.54 -0.66 6.76
CA ILE A 235 12.53 -0.85 5.69
C ILE A 235 13.71 0.11 5.87
N ASP A 236 13.46 1.38 6.21
CA ASP A 236 14.53 2.34 6.48
C ASP A 236 15.46 1.86 7.62
N TRP A 237 14.89 1.35 8.71
CA TRP A 237 15.70 0.77 9.80
C TRP A 237 16.44 -0.52 9.41
N LEU A 238 15.83 -1.36 8.55
CA LEU A 238 16.49 -2.56 8.05
C LEU A 238 17.65 -2.21 7.11
N LEU A 239 17.49 -1.18 6.26
CA LEU A 239 18.54 -0.64 5.39
C LEU A 239 19.71 -0.08 6.20
N ASP A 240 19.44 0.55 7.35
CA ASP A 240 20.47 1.10 8.22
C ASP A 240 21.25 0.04 9.02
N GLU A 241 20.61 -1.08 9.37
CA GLU A 241 21.18 -2.07 10.29
C GLU A 241 21.62 -3.40 9.66
N LEU A 242 21.05 -3.81 8.53
CA LEU A 242 21.34 -5.10 7.92
C LEU A 242 22.24 -4.98 6.68
N PRO A 243 23.15 -5.95 6.45
CA PRO A 243 23.89 -6.03 5.20
C PRO A 243 22.96 -6.31 4.02
N GLN A 244 23.34 -5.76 2.86
CA GLN A 244 22.59 -5.83 1.60
C GLN A 244 22.22 -7.27 1.18
N ASP A 245 23.12 -8.24 1.42
CA ASP A 245 22.89 -9.65 1.08
C ASP A 245 21.67 -10.25 1.80
N LEU A 246 21.37 -9.79 3.03
CA LEU A 246 20.17 -10.22 3.74
C LEU A 246 18.92 -9.52 3.20
N LEU A 247 19.03 -8.24 2.86
CA LEU A 247 17.92 -7.46 2.31
C LEU A 247 17.46 -7.96 0.93
N HIS A 248 18.34 -8.62 0.19
CA HIS A 248 17.97 -9.31 -1.06
C HIS A 248 16.96 -10.45 -0.88
N GLN A 249 16.80 -10.99 0.34
CA GLN A 249 15.78 -12.00 0.65
C GLN A 249 14.39 -11.38 0.87
N LEU A 250 14.31 -10.06 1.02
CA LEU A 250 13.06 -9.34 1.26
C LEU A 250 12.35 -9.03 -0.06
N GLU A 251 11.06 -9.33 -0.12
CA GLU A 251 10.12 -8.88 -1.16
C GLU A 251 9.01 -8.06 -0.50
N VAL A 252 8.63 -6.94 -1.12
CA VAL A 252 7.65 -6.00 -0.54
C VAL A 252 6.50 -5.76 -1.52
N TYR A 253 5.28 -5.95 -1.02
CA TYR A 253 4.06 -5.78 -1.80
C TYR A 253 3.11 -4.86 -1.07
N THR A 254 2.67 -3.78 -1.71
CA THR A 254 1.82 -2.78 -1.03
C THR A 254 0.50 -2.61 -1.78
N PHE A 255 -0.57 -2.40 -1.02
CA PHE A 255 -1.92 -2.14 -1.53
C PHE A 255 -2.40 -0.79 -1.01
N ALA A 256 -2.84 0.09 -1.91
CA ALA A 256 -3.35 1.41 -1.58
C ALA A 256 -2.42 2.25 -0.66
N ASN A 257 -1.10 2.16 -0.90
CA ASN A 257 -0.08 2.65 0.01
C ASN A 257 -0.18 4.18 0.25
N ALA A 258 -0.33 4.57 1.52
CA ALA A 258 -0.48 5.96 1.97
C ALA A 258 0.85 6.72 2.15
N ALA A 259 1.99 6.04 2.03
CA ALA A 259 3.31 6.63 2.17
C ALA A 259 3.58 7.70 1.10
N ASN A 260 4.42 8.67 1.47
CA ASN A 260 4.86 9.73 0.57
C ASN A 260 6.25 9.48 -0.06
N HIS A 261 6.92 8.41 0.37
CA HIS A 261 8.19 7.93 -0.15
C HIS A 261 8.29 6.43 0.14
N PHE A 262 9.20 5.75 -0.56
CA PHE A 262 9.52 4.34 -0.32
C PHE A 262 10.95 4.09 -0.78
N ASN A 263 11.89 3.94 0.15
CA ASN A 263 13.32 3.94 -0.16
C ASN A 263 13.82 2.56 -0.60
N ASN A 264 14.70 2.55 -1.60
CA ASN A 264 15.42 1.35 -2.02
C ASN A 264 16.72 1.77 -2.74
N PRO A 265 17.80 2.09 -1.99
CA PRO A 265 19.03 2.58 -2.61
C PRO A 265 19.69 1.53 -3.50
N VAL A 266 20.45 2.02 -4.48
CA VAL A 266 21.31 1.17 -5.33
C VAL A 266 22.54 0.77 -4.52
N ASP A 267 22.92 -0.50 -4.62
CA ASP A 267 24.20 -1.00 -4.17
C ASP A 267 25.32 -0.40 -5.03
N SER A 268 26.05 0.56 -4.47
CA SER A 268 27.20 1.20 -5.07
C SER A 268 28.53 0.49 -4.77
N CYS A 269 28.54 -0.56 -3.93
CA CYS A 269 29.77 -1.14 -3.40
C CYS A 269 30.43 -2.21 -4.28
N LEU A 270 29.81 -2.61 -5.40
CA LEU A 270 30.35 -3.65 -6.30
C LEU A 270 31.42 -3.16 -7.30
N THR A 271 31.95 -1.93 -7.19
CA THR A 271 32.98 -1.43 -8.12
C THR A 271 34.22 -0.90 -7.38
N PRO A 272 35.35 -1.63 -7.37
CA PRO A 272 36.64 -1.01 -7.14
C PRO A 272 36.87 0.05 -8.22
N ALA A 273 37.23 1.27 -7.80
CA ALA A 273 37.40 2.48 -8.60
C ALA A 273 38.57 2.44 -9.61
N HIS A 274 38.87 1.29 -10.20
CA HIS A 274 40.02 1.10 -11.08
C HIS A 274 39.70 0.95 -12.57
N ASP A 275 38.43 0.95 -12.99
CA ASP A 275 38.10 0.84 -14.41
C ASP A 275 36.76 1.49 -14.77
N SER A 276 36.78 2.81 -15.01
CA SER A 276 35.62 3.66 -15.36
C SER A 276 34.90 3.25 -16.65
N PHE A 277 35.45 2.30 -17.41
CA PHE A 277 34.81 1.72 -18.60
C PHE A 277 33.85 0.55 -18.27
N ARG A 278 34.08 -0.19 -17.17
CA ARG A 278 33.22 -1.31 -16.74
C ARG A 278 32.04 -0.88 -15.86
N GLU A 279 32.13 0.30 -15.25
CA GLU A 279 31.05 0.93 -14.45
C GLU A 279 29.74 1.12 -15.25
N ARG A 280 29.84 1.24 -16.58
CA ARG A 280 28.69 1.43 -17.47
C ARG A 280 28.01 0.12 -17.91
N MET A 281 28.55 -1.04 -17.52
CA MET A 281 28.07 -2.37 -17.98
C MET A 281 27.61 -3.32 -16.87
N LEU A 282 27.83 -3.00 -15.59
CA LEU A 282 27.29 -3.81 -14.49
C LEU A 282 25.91 -3.29 -14.08
N PRO A 283 24.88 -4.14 -14.01
CA PRO A 283 23.55 -3.71 -13.62
C PRO A 283 23.56 -3.20 -12.17
N LYS A 284 23.07 -1.97 -11.98
CA LYS A 284 22.83 -1.37 -10.68
C LYS A 284 21.84 -2.23 -9.91
N ARG A 285 22.30 -2.92 -8.87
CA ARG A 285 21.42 -3.74 -8.02
C ARG A 285 20.78 -2.88 -6.95
N ARG A 286 19.47 -3.04 -6.75
CA ARG A 286 18.75 -2.41 -5.64
C ARG A 286 18.87 -3.27 -4.39
N SER A 287 18.80 -2.64 -3.22
CA SER A 287 18.94 -3.32 -1.93
C SER A 287 17.88 -4.41 -1.73
N ILE A 288 16.62 -4.04 -1.93
CA ILE A 288 15.48 -4.96 -1.94
C ILE A 288 15.19 -5.33 -3.40
N LYS A 289 15.10 -6.63 -3.68
CA LYS A 289 15.04 -7.14 -5.06
C LYS A 289 13.69 -6.83 -5.73
N TYR A 290 12.60 -6.95 -4.98
CA TYR A 290 11.24 -6.78 -5.52
C TYR A 290 10.40 -5.88 -4.61
N ILE A 291 9.91 -4.79 -5.19
CA ILE A 291 8.92 -3.91 -4.58
C ILE A 291 7.81 -3.68 -5.62
N GLU A 292 6.58 -4.08 -5.29
CA GLU A 292 5.41 -3.84 -6.13
C GLU A 292 4.33 -3.09 -5.36
N HIS A 293 3.71 -2.12 -6.03
CA HIS A 293 2.64 -1.31 -5.48
C HIS A 293 1.37 -1.50 -6.31
N TYR A 294 0.26 -1.83 -5.65
CA TYR A 294 -1.05 -1.97 -6.25
C TYR A 294 -1.95 -0.84 -5.77
N ALA A 295 -2.55 -0.10 -6.69
CA ALA A 295 -3.41 1.03 -6.38
C ALA A 295 -4.69 0.99 -7.20
N ASN A 296 -5.80 1.43 -6.60
CA ASN A 296 -7.03 1.75 -7.30
C ASN A 296 -6.95 3.21 -7.79
N ALA A 297 -7.25 3.44 -9.07
CA ALA A 297 -7.12 4.76 -9.71
C ALA A 297 -8.00 5.83 -9.06
N ASP A 298 -9.14 5.44 -8.50
CA ASP A 298 -10.12 6.31 -7.85
C ASP A 298 -10.19 6.07 -6.32
N ASP A 299 -9.07 5.63 -5.72
CA ASP A 299 -8.93 5.56 -4.27
C ASP A 299 -8.31 6.87 -3.72
N PRO A 300 -9.04 7.61 -2.85
CA PRO A 300 -8.53 8.86 -2.29
C PRO A 300 -7.27 8.66 -1.45
N VAL A 301 -7.06 7.52 -0.77
CA VAL A 301 -5.83 7.30 0.00
C VAL A 301 -4.65 7.08 -0.94
N SER A 302 -4.83 6.32 -2.01
CA SER A 302 -3.85 6.19 -3.08
C SER A 302 -3.49 7.55 -3.71
N TRP A 303 -4.44 8.47 -3.87
CA TRP A 303 -4.17 9.86 -4.28
C TRP A 303 -3.39 10.68 -3.26
N LEU A 304 -3.50 10.35 -1.97
CA LEU A 304 -2.71 10.98 -0.91
C LEU A 304 -1.31 10.37 -0.78
N GLY A 305 -1.10 9.16 -1.28
CA GLY A 305 0.14 8.40 -1.19
C GLY A 305 0.70 8.04 -2.56
N VAL A 306 0.79 6.75 -2.87
CA VAL A 306 1.52 6.23 -4.03
C VAL A 306 1.23 6.95 -5.35
N LEU A 307 -0.03 7.26 -5.71
CA LEU A 307 -0.36 7.91 -6.98
C LEU A 307 0.12 9.36 -7.07
N GLN A 308 0.38 10.01 -5.93
CA GLN A 308 0.92 11.36 -5.87
C GLN A 308 2.43 11.40 -5.99
N PHE A 309 3.13 10.38 -5.45
CA PHE A 309 4.57 10.41 -5.27
C PHE A 309 5.34 9.45 -6.18
N ALA A 310 4.69 8.43 -6.76
CA ALA A 310 5.32 7.45 -7.66
C ALA A 310 6.03 8.06 -8.88
N ASN A 311 5.51 9.18 -9.40
CA ASN A 311 6.10 9.85 -10.56
C ASN A 311 7.28 10.77 -10.20
N ILE A 312 7.71 10.80 -8.93
CA ILE A 312 8.84 11.62 -8.49
C ILE A 312 10.09 10.72 -8.46
N PRO A 313 11.09 10.96 -9.32
CA PRO A 313 12.28 10.13 -9.40
C PRO A 313 12.98 9.99 -8.05
N ASN A 314 13.43 8.77 -7.73
CA ASN A 314 14.13 8.43 -6.48
C ASN A 314 13.38 8.77 -5.18
N ARG A 315 12.07 9.03 -5.23
CA ARG A 315 11.26 9.21 -4.02
C ARG A 315 10.49 7.95 -3.65
N TYR A 316 10.02 7.21 -4.65
CA TYR A 316 9.08 6.12 -4.45
C TYR A 316 9.47 4.95 -5.34
N LEU A 317 10.23 4.02 -4.76
CA LEU A 317 10.91 2.97 -5.50
C LEU A 317 10.04 1.70 -5.54
N GLY A 318 9.82 1.17 -6.73
CA GLY A 318 9.04 -0.05 -6.95
C GLY A 318 8.14 0.07 -8.19
N ARG A 319 7.69 -1.07 -8.71
CA ARG A 319 6.78 -1.13 -9.86
C ARG A 319 5.36 -0.82 -9.43
N LEU A 320 4.65 0.06 -10.16
CA LEU A 320 3.29 0.48 -9.81
C LEU A 320 2.26 -0.11 -10.78
N PHE A 321 1.27 -0.80 -10.23
CA PHE A 321 0.11 -1.36 -10.91
C PHE A 321 -1.15 -0.56 -10.55
N VAL A 322 -1.77 0.10 -11.55
CA VAL A 322 -2.95 0.94 -11.33
C VAL A 322 -4.21 0.31 -11.92
N ARG A 323 -5.13 -0.14 -11.06
CA ARG A 323 -6.44 -0.66 -11.46
C ARG A 323 -7.44 0.48 -11.69
N PRO A 324 -8.14 0.54 -12.84
CA PRO A 324 -9.25 1.44 -13.05
C PRO A 324 -10.42 1.05 -12.14
N GLY A 325 -10.66 1.83 -11.11
CA GLY A 325 -11.73 1.60 -10.14
C GLY A 325 -11.47 2.32 -8.84
N SER A 326 -12.48 2.30 -7.96
CA SER A 326 -12.45 2.90 -6.63
C SER A 326 -12.42 1.86 -5.53
N GLY A 327 -12.42 2.36 -4.29
CA GLY A 327 -12.46 1.55 -3.07
C GLY A 327 -11.07 1.36 -2.48
N HIS A 328 -11.01 1.28 -1.16
CA HIS A 328 -9.75 1.28 -0.41
C HIS A 328 -9.50 0.01 0.41
N LEU A 329 -10.56 -0.60 0.94
CA LEU A 329 -10.50 -1.81 1.79
C LEU A 329 -9.66 -2.95 1.18
N MET A 330 -8.91 -3.65 2.03
CA MET A 330 -7.90 -4.63 1.61
C MET A 330 -8.55 -5.82 0.89
N ASN A 331 -9.52 -6.49 1.51
CA ASN A 331 -10.15 -7.66 0.91
C ASN A 331 -11.10 -7.23 -0.21
N GLN A 332 -12.13 -6.45 0.14
CA GLN A 332 -13.24 -6.14 -0.77
C GLN A 332 -12.84 -5.32 -2.02
N HIS A 333 -11.84 -4.43 -1.91
CA HIS A 333 -11.50 -3.52 -3.00
C HIS A 333 -10.14 -3.81 -3.64
N CYS A 334 -9.18 -4.38 -2.91
CA CYS A 334 -7.89 -4.76 -3.46
C CYS A 334 -7.89 -6.23 -3.87
N LEU A 335 -7.86 -7.16 -2.91
CA LEU A 335 -7.68 -8.58 -3.18
C LEU A 335 -8.80 -9.18 -4.04
N ASP A 336 -10.06 -8.86 -3.78
CA ASP A 336 -11.19 -9.40 -4.56
C ASP A 336 -11.15 -9.00 -6.04
N ASN A 337 -10.49 -7.89 -6.37
CA ASN A 337 -10.38 -7.41 -7.75
C ASN A 337 -9.07 -7.81 -8.43
N MET A 338 -8.00 -8.00 -7.66
CA MET A 338 -6.65 -8.26 -8.18
C MET A 338 -6.28 -9.75 -8.07
N PHE A 339 -6.76 -10.43 -7.03
CA PHE A 339 -6.54 -11.83 -6.67
C PHE A 339 -7.88 -12.52 -6.37
N THR A 340 -8.84 -12.37 -7.27
CA THR A 340 -10.22 -12.83 -7.10
C THR A 340 -10.30 -14.31 -6.70
N LEU A 341 -10.88 -14.60 -5.54
CA LEU A 341 -11.12 -15.97 -5.09
C LEU A 341 -12.36 -16.56 -5.76
N GLY A 342 -12.24 -17.80 -6.22
CA GLY A 342 -13.34 -18.65 -6.65
C GLY A 342 -14.11 -19.27 -5.47
N PRO A 343 -15.18 -20.03 -5.77
CA PRO A 343 -15.98 -20.72 -4.74
C PRO A 343 -15.17 -21.72 -3.89
N ASP A 344 -14.07 -22.24 -4.43
CA ASP A 344 -13.14 -23.17 -3.78
C ASP A 344 -12.03 -22.47 -2.96
N LYS A 345 -12.13 -21.14 -2.78
CA LYS A 345 -11.13 -20.30 -2.12
C LYS A 345 -9.75 -20.35 -2.78
N LYS A 346 -9.68 -20.67 -4.08
CA LYS A 346 -8.50 -20.50 -4.91
C LYS A 346 -8.60 -19.24 -5.75
N VAL A 347 -7.48 -18.59 -6.01
CA VAL A 347 -7.40 -17.46 -6.93
C VAL A 347 -7.73 -17.93 -8.35
N LEU A 348 -8.62 -17.23 -9.02
CA LEU A 348 -8.94 -17.50 -10.42
C LEU A 348 -7.74 -17.17 -11.33
N GLU A 349 -7.51 -17.99 -12.36
CA GLU A 349 -6.42 -17.76 -13.34
C GLU A 349 -6.59 -16.51 -14.20
N SER A 350 -7.78 -15.92 -14.19
CA SER A 350 -8.17 -14.77 -15.01
C SER A 350 -9.06 -13.85 -14.18
N ASN A 351 -8.83 -12.54 -14.29
CA ASN A 351 -9.70 -11.51 -13.75
C ASN A 351 -9.57 -10.22 -14.56
N ALA A 352 -10.56 -9.35 -14.42
CA ALA A 352 -10.70 -8.15 -15.24
C ALA A 352 -9.46 -7.23 -15.20
N PHE A 353 -8.72 -7.19 -14.09
CA PHE A 353 -7.54 -6.33 -13.94
C PHE A 353 -6.25 -7.02 -14.43
N MET A 354 -6.02 -8.26 -13.99
CA MET A 354 -4.80 -9.01 -14.31
C MET A 354 -4.70 -9.36 -15.80
N ASP A 355 -5.83 -9.43 -16.51
CA ASP A 355 -5.88 -9.64 -17.95
C ASP A 355 -5.85 -8.34 -18.78
N MET A 356 -5.80 -7.17 -18.14
CA MET A 356 -5.68 -5.91 -18.87
C MET A 356 -4.35 -5.85 -19.60
N LYS A 357 -4.37 -5.31 -20.82
CA LYS A 357 -3.17 -5.14 -21.64
C LYS A 357 -2.36 -3.94 -21.18
N VAL A 358 -1.05 -4.08 -21.27
CA VAL A 358 -0.08 -3.06 -20.86
C VAL A 358 0.60 -2.48 -22.10
N GLU A 359 0.65 -1.15 -22.21
CA GLU A 359 1.50 -0.46 -23.19
C GLU A 359 2.81 -0.05 -22.51
N LYS A 360 3.96 -0.36 -23.11
CA LYS A 360 5.27 0.05 -22.59
C LYS A 360 5.51 1.52 -22.92
N SER A 361 6.05 2.30 -21.97
CA SER A 361 6.22 3.76 -22.10
C SER A 361 7.13 4.18 -23.26
N SER A 362 8.12 3.34 -23.62
CA SER A 362 9.00 3.55 -24.77
C SER A 362 8.24 3.70 -26.09
N ASP A 363 7.11 2.99 -26.25
CA ASP A 363 6.32 3.03 -27.48
C ASP A 363 5.47 4.30 -27.56
N ARG A 364 5.02 4.86 -26.43
CA ARG A 364 4.26 6.12 -26.41
C ARG A 364 5.10 7.33 -26.80
N ASP A 365 6.35 7.40 -26.35
CA ASP A 365 7.24 8.52 -26.70
C ASP A 365 7.73 8.41 -28.16
N ALA A 366 7.95 7.18 -28.66
CA ALA A 366 8.22 6.92 -30.07
C ALA A 366 7.02 7.28 -30.97
N LEU A 367 5.78 6.95 -30.58
CA LEU A 367 4.56 7.32 -31.31
C LEU A 367 4.26 8.83 -31.28
N LEU A 368 4.67 9.53 -30.22
CA LEU A 368 4.45 10.98 -30.05
C LEU A 368 5.62 11.84 -30.57
N GLY A 369 6.65 11.24 -31.17
CA GLY A 369 7.79 11.95 -31.73
C GLY A 369 8.56 12.80 -30.72
N ARG A 370 8.47 12.47 -29.43
CA ARG A 370 9.26 13.12 -28.38
C ARG A 370 10.50 12.28 -28.14
N GLU A 371 11.65 12.78 -28.59
CA GLU A 371 12.93 12.26 -28.11
C GLU A 371 12.94 12.39 -26.58
N SER A 372 12.87 11.24 -25.90
CA SER A 372 13.05 11.21 -24.46
C SER A 372 14.49 11.54 -24.13
N LEU A 373 14.70 12.55 -23.29
CA LEU A 373 16.00 12.93 -22.72
C LEU A 373 16.50 11.94 -21.64
N THR A 374 15.85 10.79 -21.46
CA THR A 374 16.36 9.69 -20.63
C THR A 374 17.20 8.76 -21.50
N PRO A 375 18.49 8.51 -21.19
CA PRO A 375 19.26 7.48 -21.88
C PRO A 375 18.50 6.16 -21.74
N ALA A 376 18.34 5.44 -22.85
CA ALA A 376 17.76 4.11 -22.88
C ALA A 376 18.41 3.25 -21.77
N GLY A 377 17.65 2.99 -20.70
CA GLY A 377 18.05 2.09 -19.63
C GLY A 377 18.27 0.71 -20.25
N GLY A 378 19.45 0.15 -20.01
CA GLY A 378 19.78 -1.22 -20.42
C GLY A 378 18.80 -2.22 -19.79
N LEU A 379 18.69 -3.38 -20.41
CA LEU A 379 17.74 -4.48 -20.15
C LEU A 379 17.72 -5.07 -18.72
N ASP A 380 18.43 -4.48 -17.75
CA ASP A 380 18.67 -5.04 -16.41
C ASP A 380 18.52 -4.05 -15.24
N GLU A 381 17.94 -2.84 -15.41
CA GLU A 381 17.47 -2.07 -14.23
C GLU A 381 16.16 -2.67 -13.69
N PRO A 382 15.96 -2.77 -12.36
CA PRO A 382 14.66 -3.14 -11.81
C PRO A 382 13.64 -2.07 -12.21
N ASP A 383 12.75 -2.40 -13.15
CA ASP A 383 11.86 -1.44 -13.79
C ASP A 383 11.04 -0.63 -12.77
N GLU A 384 11.36 0.67 -12.64
CA GLU A 384 10.51 1.68 -11.99
C GLU A 384 9.35 2.10 -12.90
N GLU A 385 8.81 1.15 -13.68
CA GLU A 385 7.76 1.41 -14.64
C GLU A 385 6.39 1.49 -13.94
N THR A 386 5.63 2.53 -14.26
CA THR A 386 4.21 2.61 -13.89
C THR A 386 3.39 1.96 -14.99
N LEU A 387 2.75 0.83 -14.68
CA LEU A 387 1.89 0.11 -15.59
C LEU A 387 0.44 0.55 -15.36
N SER A 388 -0.07 1.34 -16.29
CA SER A 388 -1.47 1.77 -16.34
C SER A 388 -2.15 1.11 -17.55
N PRO A 389 -3.33 0.52 -17.39
CA PRO A 389 -4.02 -0.12 -18.50
C PRO A 389 -4.60 0.89 -19.48
N LEU A 390 -4.80 0.44 -20.72
CA LEU A 390 -5.38 1.22 -21.81
C LEU A 390 -6.75 1.79 -21.41
N ALA A 391 -6.85 3.10 -21.17
CA ALA A 391 -8.14 3.78 -21.28
C ALA A 391 -8.57 3.63 -22.74
N GLN A 392 -9.84 3.24 -23.02
CA GLN A 392 -10.38 3.08 -24.38
C GLN A 392 -9.85 4.20 -25.29
N SER A 393 -8.80 3.90 -26.05
CA SER A 393 -8.11 4.90 -26.85
C SER A 393 -8.98 5.16 -28.07
N ALA A 394 -9.33 6.43 -28.29
CA ALA A 394 -9.78 6.84 -29.60
C ALA A 394 -8.69 6.45 -30.62
N PRO A 395 -9.05 5.96 -31.82
CA PRO A 395 -8.07 5.52 -32.81
C PRO A 395 -7.06 6.65 -33.10
N VAL A 396 -5.78 6.32 -32.97
CA VAL A 396 -4.69 7.22 -33.35
C VAL A 396 -4.60 7.20 -34.87
N PHE A 397 -4.90 8.34 -35.48
CA PHE A 397 -4.75 8.56 -36.91
C PHE A 397 -3.42 9.25 -37.17
N GLN A 398 -2.61 8.69 -38.07
CA GLN A 398 -1.46 9.38 -38.64
C GLN A 398 -1.79 9.65 -40.11
N ASN A 399 -1.81 10.93 -40.51
CA ASN A 399 -2.20 11.38 -41.84
C ASN A 399 -3.57 10.86 -42.34
N GLY A 400 -4.54 10.71 -41.44
CA GLY A 400 -5.91 10.28 -41.81
C GLY A 400 -6.07 8.79 -42.11
N THR A 401 -5.01 7.99 -42.01
CA THR A 401 -5.09 6.53 -42.07
C THR A 401 -5.04 5.91 -40.67
N PRO A 402 -5.91 4.93 -40.36
CA PRO A 402 -5.75 4.11 -39.16
C PRO A 402 -4.47 3.28 -39.33
N LEU A 403 -3.54 3.41 -38.37
CA LEU A 403 -2.40 2.51 -38.29
C LEU A 403 -2.94 1.10 -37.99
N ALA A 404 -2.82 0.19 -38.97
CA ALA A 404 -3.11 -1.22 -38.76
C ALA A 404 -2.11 -1.74 -37.71
N GLY A 405 -2.63 -2.07 -36.52
CA GLY A 405 -1.81 -2.54 -35.41
C GLY A 405 -1.00 -3.76 -35.82
N GLN A 406 0.32 -3.65 -35.74
CA GLN A 406 1.20 -4.82 -35.77
C GLN A 406 0.75 -5.79 -34.66
N ASP A 407 0.79 -7.08 -34.96
CA ASP A 407 0.51 -8.19 -34.05
C ASP A 407 1.56 -8.25 -32.91
N TYR A 408 1.50 -7.29 -32.00
CA TYR A 408 2.23 -7.34 -30.74
C TYR A 408 1.56 -8.40 -29.87
N THR A 409 2.30 -9.43 -29.49
CA THR A 409 1.95 -10.37 -28.42
C THR A 409 1.47 -9.56 -27.21
N LYS A 410 0.17 -9.65 -26.91
CA LYS A 410 -0.54 -8.77 -25.96
C LYS A 410 -0.14 -9.11 -24.52
N LEU A 411 0.98 -8.58 -24.06
CA LEU A 411 1.39 -8.67 -22.64
C LEU A 411 0.31 -8.09 -21.74
N GLN A 412 0.03 -8.78 -20.65
CA GLN A 412 -1.00 -8.46 -19.68
C GLN A 412 -0.38 -8.07 -18.34
N VAL A 413 -1.15 -7.39 -17.47
CA VAL A 413 -0.70 -6.97 -16.13
C VAL A 413 -0.09 -8.13 -15.35
N LYS A 414 -0.71 -9.31 -15.42
CA LYS A 414 -0.24 -10.52 -14.73
C LYS A 414 1.14 -11.01 -15.15
N ASP A 415 1.58 -10.70 -16.36
CA ASP A 415 2.88 -11.12 -16.87
C ASP A 415 4.02 -10.35 -16.21
N PHE A 416 3.72 -9.17 -15.64
CA PHE A 416 4.68 -8.32 -14.94
C PHE A 416 4.58 -8.42 -13.42
N SER A 417 3.52 -9.02 -12.88
CA SER A 417 3.24 -9.09 -11.45
C SER A 417 3.93 -10.31 -10.83
N ARG A 418 4.97 -10.10 -10.04
CA ARG A 418 5.63 -11.17 -9.30
C ARG A 418 4.70 -11.73 -8.23
N LEU A 419 3.94 -10.89 -7.52
CA LEU A 419 2.98 -11.38 -6.53
C LEU A 419 1.94 -12.33 -7.14
N TRP A 420 1.54 -12.08 -8.40
CA TRP A 420 0.61 -12.95 -9.12
C TRP A 420 1.13 -14.38 -9.26
N GLN A 421 2.44 -14.59 -9.36
CA GLN A 421 3.04 -15.92 -9.49
C GLN A 421 2.94 -16.75 -8.19
N TYR A 422 2.72 -16.10 -7.04
CA TYR A 422 2.50 -16.79 -5.77
C TYR A 422 1.09 -17.36 -5.59
N ARG A 423 0.14 -16.98 -6.46
CA ARG A 423 -1.27 -17.39 -6.33
C ARG A 423 -1.39 -18.91 -6.23
N ASN A 424 -2.35 -19.38 -5.44
CA ASN A 424 -2.64 -20.81 -5.26
C ASN A 424 -1.45 -21.66 -4.76
N GLY A 425 -0.47 -21.07 -4.07
CA GLY A 425 0.71 -21.78 -3.58
C GLY A 425 1.87 -21.85 -4.57
N GLY A 426 1.76 -21.20 -5.74
CA GLY A 426 2.85 -21.11 -6.72
C GLY A 426 4.07 -20.40 -6.16
N SER A 427 5.25 -20.58 -6.75
CA SER A 427 6.43 -19.76 -6.42
C SER A 427 6.91 -19.13 -7.71
N PRO A 428 7.27 -17.84 -7.72
CA PRO A 428 8.04 -17.31 -8.81
C PRO A 428 9.42 -17.99 -8.85
N ASP A 429 9.94 -18.18 -10.05
CA ASP A 429 11.28 -18.72 -10.30
C ASP A 429 12.40 -17.79 -9.77
#